data_AF-A0A953ILH4-F1
#
_entry.id   AF-A0A953ILH4-F1
#
_cell.length_a   1.000
_cell.length_b   1.000
_cell.length_c   1.000
_cell.angle_alpha   90.00
_cell.angle_beta   90.00
_cell.angle_gamma   90.00
#
_symmetry.space_group_name_H-M   'P 1'
#
loop_
_entity.id
_entity.type
_entity.pdbx_description
1 polymer ?
#
loop_
_entity_poly.entity_id
_entity_poly.type
_entity_poly.pdbx_seq_one_letter_code
_entity_poly.pdbx_strand_id
1 'polypeptide(L)'
;MSIRQPFPPHGWRRFRATLLGRLLTRLAWGAFTLLCTALIIFLLLHLSGDPAQMIAGEKADQETVDRIRRELGLDRPVPIQFARYIGR
;
A
#
# COMPACT_ATOMS: atom_id res chain seq x y z
N MET A 1 3.65 53.58 -36.76
CA MET A 1 3.45 52.12 -36.86
C MET A 1 3.86 51.51 -35.52
N SER A 2 2.91 51.34 -34.60
CA SER A 2 3.15 50.93 -33.20
C SER A 2 3.08 49.40 -33.10
N ILE A 3 4.23 48.75 -32.98
CA ILE A 3 4.31 47.30 -32.77
C ILE A 3 4.06 47.02 -31.30
N ARG A 4 2.96 46.33 -31.01
CA ARG A 4 2.62 45.80 -29.68
C ARG A 4 3.71 44.83 -29.24
N GLN A 5 4.29 45.08 -28.07
CA GLN A 5 4.86 44.02 -27.24
C GLN A 5 3.71 43.42 -26.39
N PRO A 6 3.76 42.13 -26.01
CA PRO A 6 4.48 41.83 -24.79
C PRO A 6 5.39 40.61 -24.92
N PHE A 7 6.67 40.82 -24.57
CA PHE A 7 7.62 39.77 -24.21
C PHE A 7 7.10 38.96 -23.01
N PRO A 8 7.18 37.62 -23.02
CA PRO A 8 6.87 36.82 -21.85
C PRO A 8 7.91 37.04 -20.74
N PRO A 9 7.49 37.22 -19.47
CA PRO A 9 8.37 37.58 -18.37
C PRO A 9 9.26 36.42 -17.88
N HIS A 10 10.32 36.83 -17.22
CA HIS A 10 11.52 36.10 -16.84
C HIS A 10 11.22 35.11 -15.69
N GLY A 11 10.96 33.83 -16.00
CA GLY A 11 10.43 32.88 -14.99
C GLY A 11 10.83 31.41 -15.11
N TRP A 12 11.82 31.04 -15.94
CA TRP A 12 12.17 29.64 -16.26
C TRP A 12 12.48 28.74 -15.06
N ARG A 13 13.02 29.31 -13.96
CA ARG A 13 13.34 28.56 -12.72
C ARG A 13 12.09 28.13 -11.93
N ARG A 14 11.02 28.94 -11.95
CA ARG A 14 9.78 28.62 -11.22
C ARG A 14 9.02 27.48 -11.90
N PHE A 15 9.04 27.43 -13.23
CA PHE A 15 8.33 26.42 -14.02
C PHE A 15 8.83 24.98 -13.78
N ARG A 16 10.15 24.79 -13.66
CA ARG A 16 10.75 23.47 -13.35
C ARG A 16 10.41 22.99 -11.93
N ALA A 17 10.39 23.91 -10.96
CA ALA A 17 10.02 23.60 -9.58
C ALA A 17 8.54 23.21 -9.43
N THR A 18 7.64 23.85 -10.20
CA THR A 18 6.20 23.49 -10.16
C THR A 18 5.92 22.12 -10.76
N LEU A 19 6.74 21.66 -11.73
CA LEU A 19 6.58 20.33 -12.34
C LEU A 19 7.09 19.22 -11.42
N LEU A 20 8.25 19.41 -10.79
CA LEU A 20 8.78 18.50 -9.77
C LEU A 20 7.86 18.39 -8.55
N GLY A 21 7.34 19.51 -8.06
CA GLY A 21 6.35 19.51 -6.98
C GLY A 21 5.08 18.74 -7.33
N ARG A 22 4.53 18.94 -8.55
CA ARG A 22 3.34 18.20 -9.01
C ARG A 22 3.58 16.70 -9.14
N LEU A 23 4.76 16.27 -9.58
CA LEU A 23 5.12 14.86 -9.64
C LEU A 23 5.21 14.23 -8.24
N LEU A 24 5.89 14.91 -7.32
CA LEU A 24 6.00 14.48 -5.91
C LEU A 24 4.63 14.37 -5.24
N THR A 25 3.74 15.34 -5.45
CA THR A 25 2.37 15.27 -4.95
C THR A 25 1.64 14.06 -5.49
N ARG A 26 1.74 13.76 -6.79
CA ARG A 26 1.09 12.58 -7.38
C ARG A 26 1.64 11.27 -6.81
N LEU A 27 2.95 11.18 -6.61
CA LEU A 27 3.57 10.02 -5.96
C LEU A 27 3.14 9.88 -4.49
N ALA A 28 3.06 10.99 -3.76
CA ALA A 28 2.60 10.99 -2.37
C ALA A 28 1.14 10.53 -2.25
N TRP A 29 0.24 10.99 -3.13
CA TRP A 29 -1.14 10.50 -3.18
C TRP A 29 -1.21 9.01 -3.54
N GLY A 30 -0.42 8.55 -4.50
CA GLY A 30 -0.35 7.11 -4.83
C GLY A 30 0.13 6.26 -3.66
N ALA A 31 1.23 6.67 -3.02
CA ALA A 31 1.77 6.01 -1.84
C ALA A 31 0.78 6.01 -0.66
N PHE A 32 0.09 7.14 -0.44
CA PHE A 32 -0.95 7.26 0.58
C PHE A 32 -2.11 6.31 0.33
N THR A 33 -2.61 6.21 -0.90
CA THR A 33 -3.66 5.26 -1.28
C THR A 33 -3.21 3.82 -1.04
N LEU A 34 -1.99 3.44 -1.42
CA LEU A 34 -1.44 2.11 -1.17
C LEU A 34 -1.34 1.82 0.34
N LEU A 35 -0.88 2.80 1.12
CA LEU A 35 -0.80 2.70 2.58
C LEU A 35 -2.20 2.51 3.20
N CYS A 36 -3.18 3.33 2.81
CA CYS A 36 -4.56 3.20 3.27
C CYS A 36 -5.16 1.84 2.93
N THR A 37 -5.00 1.39 1.69
CA THR A 37 -5.48 0.07 1.26
C THR A 37 -4.81 -1.05 2.06
N ALA A 38 -3.49 -1.00 2.25
CA ALA A 38 -2.78 -1.97 3.06
C ALA A 38 -3.23 -1.95 4.52
N LEU A 39 -3.47 -0.76 5.08
CA LEU A 39 -3.98 -0.59 6.44
C LEU A 39 -5.40 -1.16 6.58
N ILE A 40 -6.27 -0.93 5.60
CA ILE A 40 -7.63 -1.48 5.58
C ILE A 40 -7.58 -3.00 5.50
N ILE A 41 -6.79 -3.57 4.57
CA ILE A 41 -6.62 -5.02 4.45
C ILE A 41 -6.07 -5.59 5.76
N PHE A 42 -5.06 -4.95 6.35
CA PHE A 42 -4.49 -5.36 7.63
C PHE A 42 -5.53 -5.33 8.74
N LEU A 43 -6.31 -4.24 8.88
CA LEU A 43 -7.39 -4.15 9.86
C LEU A 43 -8.45 -5.22 9.63
N LEU A 44 -8.86 -5.44 8.38
CA LEU A 44 -9.85 -6.46 8.03
C LEU A 44 -9.35 -7.86 8.40
N LEU A 45 -8.08 -8.17 8.13
CA LEU A 45 -7.47 -9.44 8.53
C LEU A 45 -7.35 -9.57 10.05
N HIS A 46 -7.08 -8.47 10.76
CA HIS A 46 -6.98 -8.46 12.21
C HIS A 46 -8.36 -8.56 12.89
N LEU A 47 -9.39 -7.96 12.29
CA LEU A 47 -10.77 -7.95 12.79
C LEU A 47 -11.54 -9.22 12.40
N SER A 48 -11.20 -9.86 11.28
CA SER A 48 -11.88 -11.09 10.81
C SER A 48 -11.57 -12.33 11.65
N GLY A 49 -10.76 -12.20 12.71
CA GLY A 49 -10.32 -13.32 13.54
C GLY A 49 -9.12 -14.02 12.94
N ASP A 50 -8.42 -14.79 13.77
CA ASP A 50 -7.19 -15.49 13.36
C ASP A 50 -7.50 -16.31 12.10
N PRO A 51 -6.83 -16.09 10.95
CA PRO A 51 -7.10 -16.87 9.73
C PRO A 51 -6.93 -18.38 9.99
N ALA A 52 -6.10 -18.73 10.97
CA ALA A 52 -5.99 -20.10 11.47
C ALA A 52 -7.30 -20.60 12.12
N GLN A 53 -8.02 -19.78 12.89
CA GLN A 53 -9.34 -20.12 13.45
C GLN A 53 -10.43 -20.18 12.39
N MET A 54 -10.41 -19.29 11.40
CA MET A 54 -11.37 -19.35 10.29
C MET A 54 -11.23 -20.65 9.47
N ILE A 55 -9.99 -21.10 9.25
CA ILE A 55 -9.70 -22.34 8.51
C ILE A 55 -9.95 -23.58 9.37
N ALA A 56 -9.61 -23.53 10.66
CA ALA A 56 -9.84 -24.64 11.59
C ALA A 56 -11.34 -24.84 11.90
N GLY A 57 -12.13 -23.77 11.81
CA GLY A 57 -13.56 -23.75 12.13
C GLY A 57 -13.84 -23.36 13.58
N GLU A 58 -15.02 -22.80 13.83
CA GLU A 58 -15.44 -22.19 15.10
C GLU A 58 -15.39 -23.13 16.33
N LYS A 59 -15.24 -24.44 16.11
CA LYS A 59 -15.14 -25.49 17.14
C LYS A 59 -13.78 -26.18 17.21
N ALA A 60 -12.78 -25.74 16.44
CA ALA A 60 -11.46 -26.34 16.51
C ALA A 60 -10.74 -25.98 17.81
N ASP A 61 -10.11 -26.98 18.40
CA ASP A 61 -9.28 -26.81 19.59
C ASP A 61 -8.11 -25.84 19.29
N GLN A 62 -7.68 -25.06 20.29
CA GLN A 62 -6.61 -24.07 20.11
C GLN A 62 -5.31 -24.70 19.62
N GLU A 63 -5.03 -25.95 19.99
CA GLU A 63 -3.85 -26.67 19.53
C GLU A 63 -3.91 -26.95 18.00
N THR A 64 -5.11 -27.20 17.47
CA THR A 64 -5.34 -27.41 16.04
C THR A 64 -5.17 -26.10 15.25
N VAL A 65 -5.65 -24.99 15.81
CA VAL A 65 -5.49 -23.64 15.26
C VAL A 65 -4.00 -23.29 15.16
N ASP A 66 -3.23 -23.46 16.24
CA ASP A 66 -1.80 -23.14 16.25
C ASP A 66 -0.98 -24.05 15.33
N ARG A 67 -1.42 -25.30 15.13
CA ARG A 67 -0.81 -26.19 14.13
C ARG A 67 -1.06 -25.69 12.71
N ILE A 68 -2.31 -25.33 12.39
CA ILE A 68 -2.70 -24.79 11.08
C ILE A 68 -1.99 -23.45 10.81
N ARG A 69 -1.86 -22.58 11.81
CA ARG A 69 -1.15 -21.30 11.73
C ARG A 69 0.31 -21.48 11.32
N ARG A 70 0.97 -22.48 11.91
CA ARG A 70 2.37 -22.84 11.62
C ARG A 70 2.53 -23.53 10.26
N GLU A 71 1.64 -24.46 9.91
CA GLU A 71 1.67 -25.16 8.61
C GLU A 71 1.45 -24.22 7.43
N LEU A 72 0.48 -23.30 7.53
CA LEU A 72 0.23 -22.29 6.50
C LEU A 72 1.30 -21.17 6.53
N GLY A 73 2.05 -21.05 7.61
CA GLY A 73 3.03 -20.00 7.81
C GLY A 73 2.38 -18.62 7.91
N LEU A 74 1.19 -18.58 8.51
CA LEU A 74 0.44 -17.37 8.84
C LEU A 74 1.11 -16.59 10.00
N ASP A 75 1.98 -17.25 10.77
CA ASP A 75 2.88 -16.63 11.76
C ASP A 75 4.00 -15.77 11.13
N ARG A 76 4.24 -15.89 9.82
CA ARG A 76 5.33 -15.15 9.17
C ARG A 76 4.86 -13.76 8.74
N PRO A 77 5.74 -12.74 8.80
CA PRO A 77 5.38 -11.39 8.38
C PRO A 77 4.88 -11.36 6.93
N VAL A 78 3.87 -10.52 6.67
CA VAL A 78 3.14 -10.39 5.39
C VAL A 78 4.05 -10.37 4.14
N PRO A 79 5.21 -9.68 4.13
CA PRO A 79 6.11 -9.68 2.98
C PRO A 79 6.61 -11.09 2.60
N ILE A 80 6.84 -11.96 3.58
CA ILE A 80 7.30 -13.34 3.36
C ILE A 80 6.15 -14.21 2.82
N GLN A 81 4.92 -13.99 3.27
CA GLN A 81 3.75 -14.69 2.73
C GLN A 81 3.51 -14.29 1.26
N PHE A 82 3.62 -13.01 0.95
CA PHE A 82 3.45 -12.47 -0.41
C PHE A 82 4.52 -12.98 -1.38
N ALA A 83 5.80 -13.00 -0.97
CA ALA A 83 6.89 -13.55 -1.79
C ALA A 83 6.68 -15.04 -2.12
N ARG A 84 6.17 -15.83 -1.15
CA ARG A 84 5.88 -17.26 -1.33
C ARG A 84 4.69 -17.50 -2.26
N TYR A 85 3.70 -16.61 -2.25
CA TYR A 85 2.54 -16.66 -3.15
C TYR A 85 2.95 -16.34 -4.60
N ILE A 86 3.79 -15.34 -4.82
CA ILE A 86 4.27 -14.96 -6.17
C ILE A 86 5.24 -16.00 -6.75
N GLY A 87 6.03 -16.68 -5.92
CA GLY A 87 6.96 -17.72 -6.37
C GLY A 87 6.31 -19.06 -6.71
N ARG A 88 4.99 -19.19 -6.58
CA ARG A 88 4.22 -20.41 -6.86
C ARG A 88 3.37 -20.20 -8.11
#